data_AF-A0A8J5M2N7-F1
#
_entry.id   AF-A0A8J5M2N7-F1
#
_cell.length_a   1.000
_cell.length_b   1.000
_cell.length_c   1.000
_cell.angle_alpha   90.00
_cell.angle_beta   90.00
_cell.angle_gamma   90.00
#
_symmetry.space_group_name_H-M   'P 1'
#
loop_
_entity.id
_entity.type
_entity.pdbx_description
1 polymer ?
#
loop_
_entity_poly.entity_id
_entity_poly.type
_entity_poly.pdbx_seq_one_letter_code
_entity_poly.pdbx_strand_id
1 'polypeptide(L)'
;LDDAFKTLLRVDTNQWPSLIFPRSWGRVQRGDFYCQPLQRFGGNNCVVVCNIPGDIHFRYIALAQHAHSVLPDGRRVLKHCIVIVDSEENARNREAEGPQKDVQWAFDGGEFSSFTEVDENTIHVEYEPWAECLSEAHGRELYIDWIRFAVRLEEYVSPVRLLQG
;
A
#
# COMPACT_ATOMS: atom_id res chain seq x y z
N LEU A 1 -14.73 18.32 -7.00
CA LEU A 1 -13.98 17.16 -7.56
C LEU A 1 -12.62 17.48 -8.13
N ASP A 2 -12.42 18.61 -8.80
CA ASP A 2 -11.06 18.95 -9.22
C ASP A 2 -10.15 19.09 -8.00
N ASP A 3 -10.65 19.68 -6.90
CA ASP A 3 -9.92 19.74 -5.63
C ASP A 3 -9.81 18.37 -4.96
N ALA A 4 -10.83 17.50 -4.99
CA ALA A 4 -10.74 16.14 -4.45
C ALA A 4 -9.70 15.27 -5.19
N PHE A 5 -9.74 15.31 -6.52
CA PHE A 5 -8.79 14.60 -7.37
C PHE A 5 -7.39 15.21 -7.27
N LYS A 6 -7.27 16.54 -7.20
CA LYS A 6 -6.00 17.22 -6.90
C LYS A 6 -5.49 16.90 -5.51
N THR A 7 -6.35 16.77 -4.51
CA THR A 7 -5.99 16.33 -3.16
C THR A 7 -5.47 14.90 -3.23
N LEU A 8 -6.17 13.97 -3.88
CA LEU A 8 -5.64 12.62 -4.11
C LEU A 8 -4.27 12.64 -4.83
N LEU A 9 -4.09 13.49 -5.85
CA LEU A 9 -2.81 13.67 -6.55
C LEU A 9 -1.71 14.36 -5.71
N ARG A 10 -2.08 15.16 -4.71
CA ARG A 10 -1.17 15.98 -3.87
C ARG A 10 -0.88 15.35 -2.53
N VAL A 11 -1.75 14.46 -2.04
CA VAL A 11 -1.51 13.65 -0.86
C VAL A 11 -0.27 12.84 -1.19
N ASP A 12 0.82 13.15 -0.48
CA ASP A 12 2.08 12.42 -0.58
C ASP A 12 1.76 10.94 -0.46
N THR A 13 2.30 10.09 -1.32
CA THR A 13 2.15 8.63 -1.24
C THR A 13 2.56 8.06 0.13
N ASN A 14 3.33 8.79 0.94
CA ASN A 14 3.60 8.45 2.34
C ASN A 14 2.42 8.72 3.30
N GLN A 15 1.49 9.58 2.89
CA GLN A 15 0.19 9.82 3.52
C GLN A 15 -0.92 8.97 2.92
N TRP A 16 -0.68 8.37 1.73
CA TRP A 16 -1.53 7.29 1.27
C TRP A 16 -1.38 6.17 2.29
N PRO A 17 -2.49 5.53 2.66
CA PRO A 17 -2.41 4.38 3.53
C PRO A 17 -1.46 3.35 2.91
N SER A 18 -0.29 3.18 3.52
CA SER A 18 0.75 2.26 3.06
C SER A 18 0.24 0.83 3.18
N LEU A 19 0.69 -0.04 2.27
CA LEU A 19 0.28 -1.44 2.12
C LEU A 19 0.23 -2.31 3.38
N ILE A 20 0.77 -1.86 4.50
CA ILE A 20 0.69 -2.60 5.74
C ILE A 20 0.47 -1.64 6.87
N PHE A 21 -0.70 -1.70 7.51
CA PHE A 21 -0.86 -1.62 8.98
C PHE A 21 -2.24 -2.11 9.41
N PRO A 22 -2.40 -2.65 10.65
CA PRO A 22 -1.63 -2.45 11.89
C PRO A 22 -1.16 -3.74 12.63
N ARG A 23 -0.16 -3.56 13.50
CA ARG A 23 0.61 -4.61 14.22
C ARG A 23 1.54 -5.42 13.33
N SER A 24 2.35 -4.81 12.46
CA SER A 24 3.55 -5.48 11.91
C SER A 24 3.39 -6.95 11.51
N TRP A 25 2.29 -7.32 10.80
CA TRP A 25 1.97 -8.72 10.48
C TRP A 25 1.69 -9.60 11.71
N GLY A 26 0.81 -9.14 12.61
CA GLY A 26 0.49 -9.78 13.91
C GLY A 26 1.55 -9.57 15.02
N ARG A 27 2.53 -8.69 14.82
CA ARG A 27 3.65 -8.41 15.74
C ARG A 27 3.56 -7.02 16.39
N VAL A 28 4.24 -6.86 17.51
CA VAL A 28 4.39 -5.55 18.16
C VAL A 28 5.41 -4.73 17.38
N GLN A 29 4.93 -3.63 16.78
CA GLN A 29 5.79 -2.67 16.10
C GLN A 29 6.65 -1.91 17.11
N ARG A 30 7.95 -1.77 16.82
CA ARG A 30 8.90 -0.99 17.63
C ARG A 30 9.64 0.05 16.80
N GLY A 31 8.92 1.10 16.41
CA GLY A 31 9.45 2.20 15.62
C GLY A 31 8.69 2.41 14.33
N ASP A 32 9.11 3.40 13.53
CA ASP A 32 8.37 3.81 12.35
C ASP A 32 8.60 2.86 11.17
N PHE A 33 7.54 2.58 10.42
CA PHE A 33 7.68 1.94 9.13
C PHE A 33 8.37 2.88 8.16
N TYR A 34 9.23 2.30 7.33
CA TYR A 34 9.86 3.04 6.26
C TYR A 34 9.97 2.17 5.01
N CYS A 35 9.85 2.82 3.86
CA CYS A 35 10.19 2.25 2.56
C CYS A 35 11.31 3.07 1.94
N GLN A 36 12.34 2.38 1.45
CA GLN A 36 13.44 2.97 0.72
C GLN A 36 13.33 2.59 -0.76
N PRO A 37 13.27 3.57 -1.68
CA PRO A 37 13.35 3.30 -3.11
C PRO A 37 14.68 2.64 -3.48
N LEU A 38 14.61 1.48 -4.13
CA LEU A 38 15.76 0.78 -4.70
C LEU A 38 16.01 1.21 -6.14
N GLN A 39 14.95 1.31 -6.94
CA GLN A 39 15.04 1.66 -8.36
C GLN A 39 13.75 2.32 -8.86
N ARG A 40 13.88 3.29 -9.78
CA ARG A 40 12.75 3.93 -10.47
C ARG A 40 12.75 3.52 -11.95
N PHE A 41 11.59 3.15 -12.48
CA PHE A 41 11.45 2.67 -13.86
C PHE A 41 10.76 3.68 -14.79
N GLY A 42 10.38 4.85 -14.26
CA GLY A 42 9.69 5.93 -14.99
C GLY A 42 8.32 6.26 -14.39
N GLY A 43 7.90 7.53 -14.50
CA GLY A 43 6.69 8.03 -13.83
C GLY A 43 6.75 7.80 -12.31
N ASN A 44 5.64 7.31 -11.75
CA ASN A 44 5.51 6.98 -10.32
C ASN A 44 5.68 5.48 -10.05
N ASN A 45 6.42 4.76 -10.89
CA ASN A 45 6.72 3.35 -10.70
C ASN A 45 8.11 3.17 -10.08
N CYS A 46 8.17 2.54 -8.91
CA CYS A 46 9.42 2.27 -8.20
C CYS A 46 9.42 0.91 -7.53
N VAL A 47 10.59 0.28 -7.50
CA VAL A 47 10.86 -0.84 -6.61
C VAL A 47 11.36 -0.27 -5.30
N VAL A 48 10.76 -0.69 -4.20
CA VAL A 48 11.08 -0.27 -2.84
C VAL A 48 11.43 -1.48 -1.99
N VAL A 49 12.31 -1.30 -1.00
CA VAL A 49 12.40 -2.20 0.14
C VAL A 49 11.68 -1.54 1.30
N CYS A 50 10.78 -2.26 1.94
CA CYS A 50 10.03 -1.78 3.09
C CYS A 50 10.40 -2.59 4.31
N ASN A 51 10.46 -1.92 5.46
CA ASN A 51 10.82 -2.53 6.73
C ASN A 51 9.88 -2.04 7.82
N ILE A 52 9.31 -3.00 8.55
CA ILE A 52 8.50 -2.76 9.73
C ILE A 52 9.30 -3.18 10.96
N PRO A 53 9.74 -2.22 11.79
CA PRO A 53 10.49 -2.53 12.99
C PRO A 53 9.67 -3.30 14.04
N GLY A 54 10.28 -4.26 14.72
CA GLY A 54 9.70 -5.07 15.80
C GLY A 54 10.79 -5.87 16.51
N ASP A 55 10.41 -6.81 17.38
CA ASP A 55 11.37 -7.78 17.94
C ASP A 55 12.00 -8.66 16.83
N ILE A 56 11.24 -8.87 15.75
CA ILE A 56 11.71 -9.34 14.46
C ILE A 56 11.24 -8.30 13.44
N HIS A 57 12.18 -7.73 12.70
CA HIS A 57 11.95 -6.82 11.59
C HIS A 57 11.28 -7.57 10.44
N PHE A 58 10.10 -7.11 10.04
CA PHE A 58 9.43 -7.65 8.87
C PHE A 58 9.84 -6.85 7.63
N ARG A 59 10.44 -7.50 6.64
CA ARG A 59 10.94 -6.86 5.41
C ARG A 59 10.33 -7.45 4.17
N TYR A 60 10.17 -6.63 3.15
CA TYR A 60 9.73 -7.08 1.84
C TYR A 60 10.23 -6.13 0.75
N ILE A 61 10.39 -6.67 -0.45
CA ILE A 61 10.64 -5.88 -1.65
C ILE A 61 9.31 -5.79 -2.38
N ALA A 62 8.94 -4.58 -2.80
CA ALA A 62 7.69 -4.37 -3.52
C ALA A 62 7.88 -3.49 -4.75
N LEU A 63 7.05 -3.74 -5.75
CA LEU A 63 6.81 -2.81 -6.84
C LEU A 63 5.65 -1.90 -6.43
N ALA A 64 5.96 -0.62 -6.22
CA ALA A 64 4.98 0.43 -6.03
C ALA A 64 4.69 1.10 -7.38
N GLN A 65 3.40 1.21 -7.71
CA GLN A 65 2.91 1.83 -8.92
C GLN A 65 1.81 2.81 -8.59
N HIS A 66 1.86 3.94 -9.26
CA HIS A 66 0.78 4.91 -9.24
C HIS A 66 0.52 5.39 -10.67
N ALA A 67 -0.73 5.23 -11.10
CA ALA A 67 -1.16 5.54 -12.44
C ALA A 67 -2.42 6.41 -12.41
N HIS A 68 -2.46 7.40 -13.30
CA HIS A 68 -3.65 8.20 -13.54
C HIS A 68 -4.07 8.02 -15.00
N SER A 69 -5.37 7.97 -15.25
CA SER A 69 -5.94 7.86 -16.58
C SER A 69 -7.28 8.57 -16.67
N VAL A 70 -7.73 8.83 -17.89
CA VAL A 70 -9.07 9.35 -18.19
C VAL A 70 -9.79 8.32 -19.05
N LEU A 71 -11.01 7.95 -18.64
CA LEU A 71 -11.88 7.04 -19.38
C LEU A 71 -12.41 7.72 -20.66
N PRO A 72 -12.89 6.96 -21.65
CA PRO A 72 -13.43 7.52 -22.90
C PRO A 72 -14.58 8.53 -22.71
N ASP A 73 -15.30 8.43 -21.59
CA ASP A 73 -16.39 9.33 -21.22
C ASP A 73 -15.93 10.58 -20.44
N GLY A 74 -14.62 10.76 -20.27
CA GLY A 74 -14.01 11.91 -19.59
C GLY A 74 -13.82 11.74 -18.09
N ARG A 75 -14.27 10.64 -17.47
CA ARG A 75 -14.11 10.41 -16.03
C ARG A 75 -12.68 10.04 -15.68
N ARG A 76 -12.17 10.58 -14.57
CA ARG A 76 -10.79 10.34 -14.13
C ARG A 76 -10.69 9.10 -13.27
N VAL A 77 -9.57 8.40 -13.40
CA VAL A 77 -9.24 7.20 -12.63
C VAL A 77 -7.84 7.34 -12.06
N LEU A 78 -7.72 7.02 -10.79
CA LEU A 78 -6.47 6.93 -10.07
C LEU A 78 -6.28 5.49 -9.60
N LYS A 79 -5.13 4.91 -9.89
CA LYS A 79 -4.77 3.55 -9.46
C LYS A 79 -3.51 3.60 -8.64
N HIS A 80 -3.55 2.94 -7.50
CA HIS A 80 -2.40 2.69 -6.65
C HIS A 80 -2.28 1.19 -6.45
N CYS A 81 -1.06 0.69 -6.59
CA CYS A 81 -0.76 -0.71 -6.43
C CYS A 81 0.59 -0.81 -5.75
N ILE A 82 0.69 -1.62 -4.71
CA ILE A 82 1.98 -2.07 -4.22
C ILE A 82 1.90 -3.61 -4.16
N VAL A 83 2.88 -4.29 -4.74
CA VAL A 83 2.91 -5.75 -4.84
C VAL A 83 4.25 -6.23 -4.34
N ILE A 84 4.25 -7.16 -3.38
CA ILE A 84 5.47 -7.83 -2.95
C ILE A 84 5.98 -8.66 -4.13
N VAL A 85 7.26 -8.47 -4.45
CA VAL A 85 7.91 -9.13 -5.58
C VAL A 85 9.06 -9.98 -5.07
N ASP A 86 9.03 -11.27 -5.41
CA ASP A 86 10.15 -12.17 -5.16
C ASP A 86 10.61 -12.83 -6.46
N SER A 87 11.87 -12.61 -6.80
CA SER A 87 12.55 -13.22 -7.95
C SER A 87 13.84 -13.88 -7.48
N GLU A 88 14.45 -14.71 -8.33
CA GLU A 88 15.73 -15.33 -8.00
C GLU A 88 16.84 -14.28 -7.78
N GLU A 89 16.79 -13.15 -8.49
CA GLU A 89 17.69 -12.01 -8.27
C GLU A 89 17.50 -11.40 -6.88
N ASN A 90 16.25 -11.23 -6.45
CA ASN A 90 15.93 -10.72 -5.11
C ASN A 90 16.40 -11.70 -4.03
N ALA A 91 16.24 -13.02 -4.25
CA ALA A 91 16.75 -14.05 -3.36
C ALA A 91 18.28 -13.98 -3.22
N ARG A 92 19.01 -13.89 -4.33
CA ARG A 92 20.48 -13.75 -4.31
C ARG A 92 20.95 -12.49 -3.57
N ASN A 93 20.24 -11.37 -3.73
CA ASN A 93 20.55 -10.14 -2.98
C ASN A 93 20.38 -10.34 -1.47
N ARG A 94 19.31 -10.99 -1.02
CA ARG A 94 19.10 -11.29 0.41
C ARG A 94 20.14 -12.26 0.95
N GLU A 95 20.53 -13.28 0.18
CA GLU A 95 21.58 -14.21 0.58
C GLU A 95 22.93 -13.50 0.75
N ALA A 96 23.23 -12.50 -0.09
CA ALA A 96 24.44 -11.70 0.01
C ALA A 96 24.49 -10.80 1.26
N GLU A 97 23.33 -10.41 1.84
CA GLU A 97 23.26 -9.71 3.14
C GLU A 97 23.68 -10.61 4.32
N GLY A 98 23.77 -11.92 4.11
CA GLY A 98 24.10 -12.90 5.13
C GLY A 98 22.96 -13.16 6.14
N PRO A 99 23.18 -14.05 7.12
CA PRO A 99 22.15 -14.41 8.09
C PRO A 99 21.77 -13.24 8.99
N GLN A 100 20.51 -12.78 8.90
CA GLN A 100 19.93 -11.76 9.76
C GLN A 100 19.00 -12.45 10.77
N LYS A 101 19.37 -12.47 12.06
CA LYS A 101 18.61 -13.22 13.10
C LYS A 101 17.30 -12.58 13.50
N ASP A 102 17.19 -11.28 13.24
CA ASP A 102 16.11 -10.39 13.63
C ASP A 102 15.31 -9.91 12.42
N VAL A 103 15.42 -10.59 11.27
CA VAL A 103 14.70 -10.22 10.05
C VAL A 103 13.90 -11.41 9.53
N GLN A 104 12.62 -11.16 9.25
CA GLN A 104 11.75 -12.06 8.51
C GLN A 104 11.34 -11.39 7.20
N TRP A 105 11.55 -12.10 6.09
CA TRP A 105 11.14 -11.64 4.77
C TRP A 105 9.74 -12.12 4.42
N ALA A 106 8.96 -11.24 3.80
CA ALA A 106 7.73 -11.57 3.09
C ALA A 106 8.02 -11.73 1.60
N PHE A 107 7.35 -12.70 0.98
CA PHE A 107 7.55 -13.03 -0.44
C PHE A 107 6.28 -12.88 -1.27
N ASP A 108 5.12 -12.78 -0.64
CA ASP A 108 3.84 -12.54 -1.31
C ASP A 108 2.91 -11.67 -0.45
N GLY A 109 2.02 -10.98 -1.15
CA GLY A 109 1.07 -10.02 -0.62
C GLY A 109 1.09 -8.72 -1.42
N GLY A 110 0.05 -7.94 -1.24
CA GLY A 110 -0.13 -6.73 -2.00
C GLY A 110 -1.48 -6.08 -1.73
N GLU A 111 -1.71 -5.01 -2.46
CA GLU A 111 -2.93 -4.24 -2.42
C GLU A 111 -3.08 -3.53 -3.75
N PHE A 112 -4.31 -3.52 -4.22
CA PHE A 112 -4.72 -2.71 -5.34
C PHE A 112 -5.82 -1.77 -4.86
N SER A 113 -5.66 -0.48 -5.16
CA SER A 113 -6.66 0.54 -4.89
C SER A 113 -7.00 1.29 -6.17
N SER A 114 -8.29 1.43 -6.46
CA SER A 114 -8.78 2.20 -7.60
C SER A 114 -9.77 3.27 -7.12
N PHE A 115 -9.63 4.48 -7.65
CA PHE A 115 -10.52 5.61 -7.37
C PHE A 115 -11.03 6.11 -8.72
N THR A 116 -12.32 5.94 -8.95
CA THR A 116 -12.97 6.29 -10.21
C THR A 116 -14.00 7.37 -9.95
N GLU A 117 -13.88 8.50 -10.66
CA GLU A 117 -14.90 9.55 -10.66
C GLU A 117 -16.23 8.98 -11.21
N VAL A 118 -17.34 9.25 -10.52
CA VAL A 118 -18.69 8.82 -10.95
C VAL A 118 -19.51 10.01 -11.39
N ASP A 119 -19.68 11.00 -10.51
CA ASP A 119 -20.39 12.26 -10.73
C ASP A 119 -19.81 13.34 -9.81
N GLU A 120 -20.42 14.54 -9.78
CA GLU A 120 -19.94 15.74 -9.07
C GLU A 120 -19.61 15.57 -7.58
N ASN A 121 -20.18 14.57 -6.91
CA ASN A 121 -20.01 14.34 -5.47
C ASN A 121 -19.63 12.90 -5.10
N THR A 122 -19.39 12.04 -6.11
CA THR A 122 -19.25 10.59 -5.89
C THR A 122 -17.96 10.07 -6.50
N ILE A 123 -17.17 9.38 -5.67
CA ILE A 123 -15.99 8.61 -6.08
C ILE A 123 -16.28 7.14 -5.77
N HIS A 124 -16.14 6.28 -6.77
CA HIS A 124 -16.13 4.84 -6.60
C HIS A 124 -14.74 4.40 -6.16
N VAL A 125 -14.68 3.61 -5.10
CA VAL A 125 -13.42 3.13 -4.50
C VAL A 125 -13.41 1.62 -4.50
N GLU A 126 -12.36 1.05 -5.07
CA GLU A 126 -12.05 -0.39 -4.98
C GLU A 126 -10.81 -0.55 -4.12
N TYR A 127 -10.86 -1.47 -3.15
CA TYR A 127 -9.75 -1.83 -2.31
C TYR A 127 -9.64 -3.35 -2.23
N GLU A 128 -8.55 -3.89 -2.78
CA GLU A 128 -8.29 -5.31 -2.88
C GLU A 128 -6.94 -5.65 -2.25
N PRO A 129 -6.90 -5.91 -0.94
CA PRO A 129 -5.70 -6.39 -0.26
C PRO A 129 -5.60 -7.92 -0.31
N TRP A 130 -4.37 -8.43 -0.33
CA TRP A 130 -4.08 -9.85 -0.13
C TRP A 130 -2.74 -10.04 0.58
N ALA A 131 -2.61 -11.15 1.29
CA ALA A 131 -1.36 -11.51 1.96
C ALA A 131 -1.35 -12.99 2.31
N GLU A 132 -0.16 -13.57 2.39
CA GLU A 132 0.02 -14.86 3.04
C GLU A 132 -0.23 -14.75 4.56
N CYS A 133 -1.01 -15.69 5.07
CA CYS A 133 -1.32 -15.76 6.49
C CYS A 133 -0.34 -16.69 7.22
N LEU A 134 0.33 -16.21 8.26
CA LEU A 134 1.19 -17.06 9.11
C LEU A 134 0.40 -18.13 9.88
N SER A 135 -0.88 -17.88 10.15
CA SER A 135 -1.82 -18.80 10.80
C SER A 135 -3.25 -18.33 10.54
N GLU A 136 -4.24 -19.17 10.86
CA GLU A 136 -5.65 -18.77 10.80
C GLU A 136 -5.95 -17.58 11.73
N ALA A 137 -5.38 -17.57 12.94
CA ALA A 137 -5.53 -16.45 13.86
C ALA A 137 -5.00 -15.15 13.27
N HIS A 138 -3.82 -15.21 12.64
CA HIS A 138 -3.24 -14.07 11.93
C HIS A 138 -4.12 -13.61 10.76
N GLY A 139 -4.69 -14.54 9.99
CA GLY A 139 -5.61 -14.20 8.91
C GLY A 139 -6.87 -13.47 9.38
N ARG A 140 -7.42 -13.84 10.54
CA ARG A 140 -8.56 -13.13 11.15
C ARG A 140 -8.19 -11.72 11.59
N GLU A 141 -6.99 -11.51 12.13
CA GLU A 141 -6.49 -10.18 12.48
C GLU A 141 -6.32 -9.31 11.23
N LEU A 142 -5.65 -9.82 10.19
CA LEU A 142 -5.49 -9.15 8.91
C LEU A 142 -6.83 -8.71 8.32
N TYR A 143 -7.84 -9.58 8.35
CA TYR A 143 -9.16 -9.28 7.79
C TYR A 143 -9.86 -8.13 8.51
N ILE A 144 -9.82 -8.08 9.85
CA ILE A 144 -10.36 -6.96 10.64
C ILE A 144 -9.67 -5.65 10.25
N ASP A 145 -8.37 -5.72 10.02
CA ASP A 145 -7.54 -4.57 9.73
C ASP A 145 -7.72 -4.04 8.32
N TRP A 146 -7.90 -4.91 7.33
CA TRP A 146 -8.33 -4.54 5.97
C TRP A 146 -9.69 -3.84 5.97
N ILE A 147 -10.64 -4.30 6.78
CA ILE A 147 -11.94 -3.62 6.92
C ILE A 147 -11.77 -2.22 7.52
N ARG A 148 -11.00 -2.09 8.61
CA ARG A 148 -10.73 -0.78 9.22
C ARG A 148 -10.08 0.19 8.25
N PHE A 149 -9.22 -0.32 7.38
CA PHE A 149 -8.60 0.47 6.33
C PHE A 149 -9.63 0.94 5.30
N ALA A 150 -10.46 0.03 4.78
CA ALA A 150 -11.49 0.37 3.80
C ALA A 150 -12.41 1.48 4.34
N VAL A 151 -12.82 1.36 5.61
CA VAL A 151 -13.61 2.39 6.30
C VAL A 151 -12.87 3.74 6.40
N ARG A 152 -11.57 3.75 6.75
CA ARG A 152 -10.78 4.99 6.75
C ARG A 152 -10.67 5.59 5.36
N LEU A 153 -10.48 4.75 4.34
CA LEU A 153 -10.37 5.20 2.96
C LEU A 153 -11.68 5.87 2.51
N GLU A 154 -12.82 5.26 2.82
CA GLU A 154 -14.15 5.86 2.63
C GLU A 154 -14.29 7.20 3.35
N GLU A 155 -13.80 7.32 4.58
CA GLU A 155 -13.81 8.60 5.30
C GLU A 155 -12.96 9.67 4.62
N TYR A 156 -11.80 9.32 4.06
CA TYR A 156 -10.91 10.25 3.34
C TYR A 156 -11.53 10.74 2.03
N VAL A 157 -12.21 9.86 1.30
CA VAL A 157 -12.81 10.18 0.00
C VAL A 157 -14.25 10.68 0.10
N SER A 158 -14.85 10.63 1.30
CA SER A 158 -16.22 11.07 1.53
C SER A 158 -16.39 12.54 1.16
N PRO A 159 -17.43 12.91 0.39
CA PRO A 159 -17.68 14.28 -0.05
C PRO A 159 -17.74 15.30 1.09
N VAL A 160 -18.05 14.88 2.33
CA VAL A 160 -18.08 15.78 3.50
C VAL A 160 -16.67 16.30 3.86
N ARG A 161 -15.62 15.49 3.71
CA ARG A 161 -14.23 15.95 3.93
C ARG A 161 -13.67 16.69 2.71
N LEU A 162 -14.27 16.49 1.53
CA LEU A 162 -13.95 17.24 0.31
C LEU A 162 -14.56 18.65 0.27
N LEU A 163 -15.49 18.96 1.18
CA LEU A 163 -16.10 20.27 1.35
C LEU A 163 -15.41 21.14 2.42
N GLN A 164 -14.39 20.61 3.10
CA GLN A 164 -13.60 21.35 4.08
C GLN A 164 -12.16 21.57 3.57
N GLY A 165 -12.01 22.58 2.70
CA GLY A 165 -10.76 23.34 2.51
C GLY A 165 -9.67 22.72 1.65
#